data_AF-A0A6M1RFD2-F1
#
_entry.id   AF-A0A6M1RFD2-F1
#
_cell.length_a   1.000
_cell.length_b   1.000
_cell.length_c   1.000
_cell.angle_alpha   90.00
_cell.angle_beta   90.00
_cell.angle_gamma   90.00
#
_symmetry.space_group_name_H-M   'P 1'
#
loop_
_entity.id
_entity.type
_entity.pdbx_description
1 polymer ?
#
loop_
_entity_poly.entity_id
_entity_poly.type
_entity_poly.pdbx_seq_one_letter_code
_entity_poly.pdbx_strand_id
1 'polypeptide(L)'
;MKKALLLAAVLGLSACSAIYEQDTRTAKTEWQDTKLGMEVAGIVNKAPFKGDTRVNAVSYDGKLLLIGQAKTEDLKNGILTKVRELEGVETVYDQIRIKAPLSVGDVSKDTWITTKVKSALIGSKKLRNVNIKVITEDSEVFLLGYVTREQANEATEIARNLSGVKQVIKGFQYYEPSANNE
;
A
#
# COMPACT_ATOMS: atom_id res chain seq x y z
N MET A 1 -19.77 -28.02 38.61
CA MET A 1 -18.48 -27.50 38.11
C MET A 1 -18.63 -27.15 36.63
N LYS A 2 -18.83 -25.86 36.30
CA LYS A 2 -18.76 -25.37 34.91
C LYS A 2 -17.63 -24.35 34.88
N LYS A 3 -16.49 -24.71 34.26
CA LYS A 3 -15.37 -23.80 34.05
C LYS A 3 -15.75 -22.85 32.92
N ALA A 4 -16.04 -21.59 33.26
CA ALA A 4 -16.10 -20.50 32.29
C ALA A 4 -14.65 -20.16 31.90
N LEU A 5 -14.29 -20.47 30.66
CA LEU A 5 -13.03 -20.03 30.08
C LEU A 5 -13.23 -18.58 29.61
N LEU A 6 -12.81 -17.63 30.45
CA LEU A 6 -12.63 -16.23 30.07
C LEU A 6 -11.54 -16.16 29.00
N LEU A 7 -11.93 -16.09 27.72
CA LEU A 7 -11.06 -15.53 26.69
C LEU A 7 -10.99 -14.03 26.95
N ALA A 8 -9.93 -13.59 27.63
CA ALA A 8 -9.51 -12.20 27.58
C ALA A 8 -9.02 -11.91 26.16
N ALA A 9 -9.93 -11.43 25.30
CA ALA A 9 -9.56 -10.79 24.06
C ALA A 9 -8.84 -9.49 24.44
N VAL A 10 -7.51 -9.53 24.44
CA VAL A 10 -6.68 -8.31 24.49
C VAL A 10 -6.85 -7.62 23.14
N LEU A 11 -7.97 -6.91 22.97
CA LEU A 11 -8.10 -5.85 22.00
C LEU A 11 -7.27 -4.68 22.52
N GLY A 12 -5.95 -4.81 22.40
CA GLY A 12 -5.01 -3.72 22.56
C GLY A 12 -5.20 -2.76 21.38
N LEU A 13 -6.22 -1.91 21.45
CA LEU A 13 -6.26 -0.65 20.73
C LEU A 13 -5.19 0.27 21.35
N SER A 14 -3.92 -0.03 21.10
CA SER A 14 -2.86 0.95 21.30
C SER A 14 -2.98 1.98 20.19
N ALA A 15 -3.81 2.99 20.42
CA ALA A 15 -3.67 4.28 19.76
C ALA A 15 -2.36 4.92 20.24
N CYS A 16 -1.23 4.48 19.67
CA CYS A 16 0.03 5.18 19.84
C CYS A 16 0.04 6.33 18.84
N SER A 17 -0.58 7.45 19.20
CA SER A 17 -0.39 8.73 18.52
C SER A 17 0.99 9.27 18.91
N ALA A 18 2.03 8.74 18.29
CA ALA A 18 3.29 9.45 18.19
C ALA A 18 3.05 10.64 17.24
N ILE A 19 2.99 11.83 17.80
CA ILE A 19 2.91 13.08 17.06
C ILE A 19 4.26 13.23 16.35
N TYR A 20 4.32 12.88 15.06
CA TYR A 20 5.45 13.24 14.22
C TYR A 20 5.17 14.65 13.71
N GLU A 21 5.91 15.64 14.23
CA GLU A 21 5.84 17.07 13.89
C GLU A 21 6.15 17.41 12.42
N GLN A 22 6.19 16.43 11.52
CA GLN A 22 6.53 16.63 10.10
C GLN A 22 5.49 16.08 9.12
N ASP A 23 4.35 15.56 9.59
CA ASP A 23 3.24 15.13 8.74
C ASP A 23 1.98 15.96 9.02
N THR A 24 1.67 16.92 8.15
CA THR A 24 0.55 17.87 8.28
C THR A 24 -0.80 17.29 7.85
N ARG A 25 -0.93 15.96 7.71
CA ARG A 25 -2.20 15.35 7.29
C ARG A 25 -3.28 15.61 8.34
N THR A 26 -4.37 16.25 7.92
CA THR A 26 -5.55 16.40 8.78
C THR A 26 -6.21 15.03 8.97
N ALA A 27 -6.74 14.76 10.16
CA ALA A 27 -7.49 13.52 10.43
C ALA A 27 -8.64 13.28 9.42
N LYS A 28 -9.15 14.35 8.81
CA LYS A 28 -10.15 14.30 7.73
C LYS A 28 -9.61 13.62 6.47
N THR A 29 -8.40 13.99 6.02
CA THR A 29 -7.77 13.41 4.82
C THR A 29 -7.47 11.92 5.03
N GLU A 30 -6.94 11.54 6.19
CA GLU A 30 -6.68 10.12 6.49
C GLU A 30 -7.96 9.27 6.55
N TRP A 31 -9.03 9.84 7.09
CA TRP A 31 -10.34 9.19 7.10
C TRP A 31 -10.89 9.01 5.70
N GLN A 32 -10.77 10.02 4.82
CA GLN A 32 -11.19 9.94 3.42
C GLN A 32 -10.40 8.85 2.67
N ASP A 33 -9.08 8.78 2.84
CA ASP A 33 -8.24 7.74 2.22
C ASP A 33 -8.66 6.33 2.66
N THR A 34 -8.97 6.17 3.94
CA THR A 34 -9.46 4.89 4.50
C THR A 34 -10.82 4.52 3.92
N LYS A 35 -11.74 5.50 3.82
CA LYS A 35 -13.06 5.32 3.21
C LYS A 35 -12.95 4.87 1.75
N LEU A 36 -12.14 5.55 0.94
CA LEU A 36 -11.92 5.18 -0.47
C LEU A 36 -11.37 3.76 -0.59
N GLY A 37 -10.40 3.38 0.25
CA GLY A 37 -9.90 2.01 0.29
C GLY A 37 -11.00 0.97 0.57
N MET A 38 -11.92 1.26 1.49
CA MET A 38 -13.06 0.39 1.79
C MET A 38 -14.08 0.32 0.65
N GLU A 39 -14.36 1.43 -0.03
CA GLU A 39 -15.28 1.45 -1.17
C GLU A 39 -14.75 0.63 -2.34
N VAL A 40 -13.45 0.76 -2.65
CA VAL A 40 -12.79 -0.08 -3.67
C VAL A 40 -12.84 -1.55 -3.26
N ALA A 41 -12.54 -1.87 -2.00
CA ALA A 41 -12.67 -3.23 -1.48
C ALA A 41 -14.11 -3.76 -1.61
N GLY A 42 -15.12 -2.91 -1.40
CA GLY A 42 -16.53 -3.24 -1.57
C GLY A 42 -16.92 -3.52 -3.02
N ILE A 43 -16.32 -2.81 -3.99
CA ILE A 43 -16.51 -3.04 -5.42
C ILE A 43 -15.93 -4.40 -5.82
N VAL A 44 -14.66 -4.64 -5.51
CA VAL A 44 -13.92 -5.83 -5.99
C VAL A 44 -14.41 -7.14 -5.36
N ASN A 45 -15.03 -7.08 -4.17
CA ASN A 45 -15.58 -8.24 -3.47
C ASN A 45 -17.04 -8.59 -3.86
N LYS A 46 -17.60 -7.95 -4.90
CA LYS A 46 -18.94 -8.22 -5.43
C LYS A 46 -18.88 -8.75 -6.86
N ALA A 47 -19.96 -9.38 -7.32
CA ALA A 47 -20.10 -9.74 -8.73
C ALA A 47 -20.06 -8.46 -9.59
N PRO A 48 -19.45 -8.49 -10.78
CA PRO A 48 -18.84 -9.64 -11.45
C PRO A 48 -17.35 -9.88 -11.09
N PHE A 49 -16.76 -9.10 -10.19
CA PHE A 49 -15.31 -9.12 -9.95
C PHE A 49 -14.84 -10.19 -8.96
N LYS A 50 -15.71 -10.56 -8.01
CA LYS A 50 -15.39 -11.51 -6.94
C LYS A 50 -14.93 -12.85 -7.50
N GLY A 51 -13.74 -13.30 -7.11
CA GLY A 51 -13.16 -14.60 -7.48
C GLY A 51 -12.36 -14.60 -8.80
N ASP A 52 -12.67 -13.67 -9.71
CA ASP A 52 -11.94 -13.50 -10.97
C ASP A 52 -10.95 -12.33 -10.95
N THR A 53 -10.96 -11.57 -9.85
CA THR A 53 -10.05 -10.47 -9.62
C THR A 53 -9.51 -10.51 -8.19
N ARG A 54 -8.33 -9.93 -8.01
CA ARG A 54 -7.75 -9.59 -6.72
C ARG A 54 -7.10 -8.22 -6.90
N VAL A 55 -7.69 -7.19 -6.33
CA VAL A 55 -7.19 -5.83 -6.45
C VAL A 55 -7.17 -5.18 -5.08
N ASN A 56 -6.01 -4.63 -4.73
CA ASN A 56 -5.80 -3.80 -3.56
C ASN A 56 -5.68 -2.34 -4.01
N ALA A 57 -6.11 -1.42 -3.15
CA ALA A 57 -6.03 0.01 -3.43
C ALA A 57 -5.21 0.73 -2.36
N VAL A 58 -4.43 1.72 -2.79
CA VAL A 58 -3.81 2.69 -1.90
C VAL A 58 -4.29 4.07 -2.31
N SER A 59 -4.99 4.74 -1.39
CA SER A 59 -5.36 6.15 -1.54
C SER A 59 -4.34 7.04 -0.85
N TYR A 60 -4.03 8.16 -1.48
CA TYR A 60 -3.34 9.28 -0.88
C TYR A 60 -3.80 10.56 -1.57
N ASP A 61 -4.53 11.41 -0.86
CA ASP A 61 -4.90 12.76 -1.33
C ASP A 61 -5.58 12.71 -2.72
N GLY A 62 -6.63 11.90 -2.84
CA GLY A 62 -7.40 11.73 -4.08
C GLY A 62 -6.69 10.94 -5.18
N LYS A 63 -5.41 10.60 -5.01
CA LYS A 63 -4.67 9.71 -5.91
C LYS A 63 -4.81 8.28 -5.45
N LEU A 64 -5.32 7.42 -6.32
CA LEU A 64 -5.57 6.03 -6.02
C LEU A 64 -4.68 5.13 -6.88
N LEU A 65 -3.86 4.32 -6.24
CA LEU A 65 -3.07 3.27 -6.88
C LEU A 65 -3.79 1.93 -6.73
N LEU A 66 -4.16 1.32 -7.86
CA LEU A 66 -4.77 -0.01 -7.91
C LEU A 66 -3.73 -1.05 -8.29
N ILE A 67 -3.53 -2.06 -7.45
CA ILE A 67 -2.49 -3.09 -7.62
C ILE A 67 -3.17 -4.45 -7.56
N GLY A 68 -2.83 -5.35 -8.48
CA GLY A 68 -3.35 -6.71 -8.41
C GLY A 68 -3.49 -7.38 -9.76
N GLN A 69 -4.50 -8.24 -9.87
CA GLN A 69 -4.78 -9.02 -11.07
C GLN A 69 -6.27 -9.06 -11.41
N ALA A 70 -6.55 -9.12 -12.70
CA ALA A 70 -7.85 -9.45 -13.24
C ALA A 70 -7.70 -10.49 -14.36
N LYS A 71 -8.58 -11.48 -14.42
CA LYS A 71 -8.52 -12.53 -15.45
C LYS A 71 -8.68 -11.99 -16.88
N THR A 72 -9.39 -10.87 -17.07
CA THR A 72 -9.67 -10.28 -18.38
C THR A 72 -9.58 -8.76 -18.34
N GLU A 73 -9.37 -8.17 -19.51
CA GLU A 73 -9.36 -6.71 -19.69
C GLU A 73 -10.73 -6.09 -19.34
N ASP A 74 -11.84 -6.78 -19.63
CA ASP A 74 -13.19 -6.33 -19.28
C ASP A 74 -13.39 -6.20 -17.77
N LEU A 75 -12.91 -7.17 -16.99
CA LEU A 75 -12.98 -7.11 -15.53
C LEU A 75 -12.14 -5.97 -14.98
N LYS A 76 -10.93 -5.78 -15.51
CA LYS A 76 -10.05 -4.66 -15.16
C LYS A 76 -10.72 -3.32 -15.48
N ASN A 77 -11.22 -3.14 -16.69
CA ASN A 77 -11.88 -1.92 -17.12
C ASN A 77 -13.15 -1.64 -16.31
N GLY A 78 -13.92 -2.68 -15.97
CA GLY A 78 -15.08 -2.56 -15.09
C GLY A 78 -14.73 -2.05 -13.68
N ILE A 79 -13.60 -2.49 -13.11
CA ILE A 79 -13.09 -1.95 -11.84
C ILE A 79 -12.68 -0.49 -12.03
N LEU A 80 -11.89 -0.18 -13.06
CA LEU A 80 -11.40 1.19 -13.31
C LEU A 80 -12.54 2.20 -13.49
N THR A 81 -13.59 1.85 -14.22
CA THR A 81 -14.78 2.69 -14.40
C THR A 81 -15.46 2.98 -13.07
N LYS A 82 -15.79 1.93 -12.30
CA LYS A 82 -16.48 2.09 -11.00
C LYS A 82 -15.68 2.87 -9.99
N VAL A 83 -14.36 2.69 -9.98
CA VAL A 83 -13.46 3.38 -9.05
C VAL A 83 -13.34 4.87 -9.39
N ARG A 84 -13.33 5.23 -10.69
CA ARG A 84 -13.31 6.64 -11.12
C ARG A 84 -14.59 7.40 -10.80
N GLU A 85 -15.70 6.70 -10.58
CA GLU A 85 -16.99 7.27 -10.19
C GLU A 85 -17.08 7.56 -8.68
N LEU A 86 -16.13 7.07 -7.86
CA LEU A 86 -16.13 7.31 -6.42
C LEU A 86 -15.83 8.77 -6.10
N GLU A 87 -16.55 9.29 -5.11
CA GLU A 87 -16.36 10.67 -4.63
C GLU A 87 -14.97 10.83 -4.03
N GLY A 88 -14.23 11.86 -4.46
CA GLY A 88 -12.89 12.17 -3.97
C GLY A 88 -11.77 11.44 -4.70
N VAL A 89 -12.06 10.63 -5.72
CA VAL A 89 -11.05 10.11 -6.65
C VAL A 89 -10.72 11.17 -7.70
N GLU A 90 -9.48 11.63 -7.72
CA GLU A 90 -8.97 12.59 -8.71
C GLU A 90 -8.15 11.90 -9.80
N THR A 91 -7.27 10.98 -9.40
CA THR A 91 -6.37 10.27 -10.32
C THR A 91 -6.32 8.79 -9.98
N VAL A 92 -6.41 7.92 -10.98
CA VAL A 92 -6.25 6.47 -10.82
C VAL A 92 -4.98 6.01 -11.54
N TYR A 93 -4.02 5.51 -10.76
CA TYR A 93 -2.85 4.81 -11.26
C TYR A 93 -3.15 3.31 -11.34
N ASP A 94 -3.23 2.80 -12.56
CA ASP A 94 -3.53 1.41 -12.82
C ASP A 94 -2.26 0.55 -12.85
N GLN A 95 -2.18 -0.41 -11.93
CA GLN A 95 -1.17 -1.47 -11.87
C GLN A 95 -1.82 -2.85 -11.76
N ILE A 96 -3.03 -3.02 -12.33
CA ILE A 96 -3.71 -4.30 -12.44
C ILE A 96 -3.13 -5.05 -13.66
N ARG A 97 -2.59 -6.25 -13.41
CA ARG A 97 -2.06 -7.15 -14.45
C ARG A 97 -3.17 -8.07 -14.98
N ILE A 98 -3.19 -8.31 -16.29
CA ILE A 98 -4.10 -9.31 -16.87
C ILE A 98 -3.52 -10.70 -16.66
N LYS A 99 -4.00 -11.39 -15.62
CA LYS A 99 -3.64 -12.77 -15.25
C LYS A 99 -4.59 -13.28 -14.17
N ALA A 100 -4.51 -14.57 -13.87
CA ALA A 100 -5.24 -15.15 -12.75
C ALA A 100 -4.82 -14.49 -11.41
N PRO A 101 -5.75 -14.33 -10.45
CA PRO A 101 -5.44 -13.94 -9.08
C PRO A 101 -4.38 -14.85 -8.45
N LEU A 102 -3.53 -14.28 -7.61
CA LEU A 102 -2.46 -15.02 -6.93
C LEU A 102 -2.98 -16.19 -6.09
N SER A 103 -2.19 -17.26 -6.06
CA SER A 103 -2.42 -18.36 -5.13
C SER A 103 -2.07 -17.94 -3.68
N VAL A 104 -2.57 -18.69 -2.69
CA VAL A 104 -2.21 -18.46 -1.28
C VAL A 104 -0.69 -18.57 -1.05
N GLY A 105 -0.02 -19.45 -1.79
CA GLY A 105 1.43 -19.61 -1.73
C GLY A 105 2.17 -18.37 -2.25
N ASP A 106 1.69 -17.76 -3.34
CA ASP A 106 2.29 -16.54 -3.89
C ASP A 106 2.08 -15.34 -2.97
N VAL A 107 0.87 -15.19 -2.41
CA VAL A 107 0.58 -14.15 -1.40
C VAL A 107 1.48 -14.31 -0.16
N SER A 108 1.78 -15.55 0.23
CA SER A 108 2.68 -15.84 1.35
C SER A 108 4.13 -15.46 1.04
N LYS A 109 4.60 -15.72 -0.20
CA LYS A 109 5.92 -15.26 -0.67
C LYS A 109 6.01 -13.74 -0.66
N ASP A 110 4.97 -13.05 -1.13
CA ASP A 110 4.91 -11.59 -1.16
C ASP A 110 4.90 -10.98 0.23
N THR A 111 4.22 -11.62 1.19
CA THR A 111 4.26 -11.21 2.60
C THR A 111 5.68 -11.30 3.14
N TRP A 112 6.41 -12.39 2.84
CA TRP A 112 7.81 -12.54 3.23
C TRP A 112 8.74 -11.51 2.57
N ILE A 113 8.55 -11.24 1.27
CA ILE A 113 9.27 -10.18 0.56
C ILE A 113 9.01 -8.82 1.21
N THR A 114 7.75 -8.50 1.50
CA THR A 114 7.35 -7.25 2.17
C THR A 114 8.05 -7.10 3.51
N THR A 115 8.08 -8.15 4.34
CA THR A 115 8.77 -8.14 5.63
C THR A 115 10.27 -7.89 5.45
N LYS A 116 10.93 -8.60 4.53
CA LYS A 116 12.36 -8.40 4.23
C LYS A 116 12.67 -6.96 3.81
N VAL A 117 11.86 -6.42 2.89
CA VAL A 117 12.03 -5.03 2.41
C VAL A 117 11.87 -4.06 3.59
N LYS A 118 10.77 -4.15 4.36
CA LYS A 118 10.55 -3.27 5.51
C LYS A 118 11.69 -3.34 6.53
N SER A 119 12.14 -4.54 6.90
CA SER A 119 13.27 -4.71 7.82
C SER A 119 14.57 -4.10 7.28
N ALA A 120 14.85 -4.26 5.98
CA ALA A 120 16.04 -3.69 5.35
C ALA A 120 15.99 -2.16 5.30
N LEU A 121 14.82 -1.57 5.01
CA LEU A 121 14.64 -0.10 5.01
C LEU A 121 14.84 0.48 6.42
N ILE A 122 14.30 -0.17 7.47
CA ILE A 122 14.48 0.24 8.88
C ILE A 122 15.97 0.24 9.27
N GLY A 123 16.75 -0.69 8.73
CA GLY A 123 18.19 -0.75 8.96
C GLY A 123 19.00 0.40 8.33
N SER A 124 18.43 1.13 7.36
CA SER A 124 19.16 2.22 6.69
C SER A 124 19.11 3.52 7.47
N LYS A 125 20.29 4.05 7.81
CA LYS A 125 20.43 5.34 8.50
C LYS A 125 19.86 6.50 7.69
N LYS A 126 19.88 6.42 6.35
CA LYS A 126 19.37 7.48 5.46
C LYS A 126 17.85 7.55 5.40
N LEU A 127 17.16 6.51 5.88
CA LEU A 127 15.69 6.40 5.83
C LEU A 127 15.04 6.55 7.21
N ARG A 128 15.79 6.89 8.26
CA ARG A 128 15.30 6.93 9.65
C ARG A 128 14.16 7.91 9.89
N ASN A 129 14.11 8.99 9.12
CA ASN A 129 13.18 10.11 9.31
C ASN A 129 12.09 10.14 8.23
N VAL A 130 11.85 9.03 7.54
CA VAL A 130 10.83 8.97 6.49
C VAL A 130 10.01 7.70 6.60
N ASN A 131 8.70 7.84 6.39
CA ASN A 131 7.79 6.71 6.36
C ASN A 131 7.60 6.26 4.91
N ILE A 132 8.12 5.07 4.59
CA ILE A 132 7.92 4.43 3.29
C ILE A 132 6.94 3.29 3.45
N LYS A 133 5.78 3.42 2.80
CA LYS A 133 4.81 2.33 2.67
C LYS A 133 5.32 1.35 1.62
N VAL A 134 5.43 0.09 2.03
CA VAL A 134 5.87 -1.03 1.18
C VAL A 134 4.69 -1.98 0.97
N ILE A 135 4.41 -2.28 -0.29
CA ILE A 135 3.46 -3.30 -0.72
C ILE A 135 4.16 -4.22 -1.69
N THR A 136 3.95 -5.52 -1.58
CA THR A 136 4.42 -6.47 -2.58
C THR A 136 3.22 -7.20 -3.16
N GLU A 137 3.17 -7.30 -4.48
CA GLU A 137 2.17 -8.07 -5.21
C GLU A 137 2.84 -8.75 -6.42
N ASP A 138 2.70 -10.06 -6.52
CA ASP A 138 3.33 -10.91 -7.55
C ASP A 138 4.86 -10.78 -7.62
N SER A 139 5.48 -10.55 -6.46
CA SER A 139 6.90 -10.25 -6.28
C SER A 139 7.37 -8.91 -6.87
N GLU A 140 6.45 -8.04 -7.29
CA GLU A 140 6.71 -6.63 -7.58
C GLU A 140 6.56 -5.80 -6.29
N VAL A 141 7.55 -4.98 -5.97
CA VAL A 141 7.56 -4.15 -4.76
C VAL A 141 7.19 -2.71 -5.12
N PHE A 142 6.11 -2.22 -4.54
CA PHE A 142 5.66 -0.84 -4.63
C PHE A 142 6.14 -0.07 -3.40
N LEU A 143 6.93 0.98 -3.65
CA LEU A 143 7.43 1.88 -2.62
C LEU A 143 6.72 3.23 -2.75
N LEU A 144 6.03 3.65 -1.69
CA LEU A 144 5.23 4.87 -1.63
C LEU A 144 5.65 5.71 -0.42
N GLY A 145 5.59 7.03 -0.55
CA GLY A 145 5.93 7.94 0.53
C GLY A 145 6.27 9.34 0.02
N TYR A 146 6.37 10.28 0.95
CA TYR A 146 6.88 11.62 0.68
C TYR A 146 8.35 11.67 1.10
N VAL A 147 9.25 11.76 0.13
CA VAL A 147 10.69 11.47 0.30
C VAL A 147 11.51 12.48 -0.50
N THR A 148 12.79 12.65 -0.14
CA THR A 148 13.75 13.28 -1.07
C THR A 148 14.15 12.32 -2.18
N ARG A 149 14.82 12.82 -3.23
CA ARG A 149 15.33 11.96 -4.31
C ARG A 149 16.38 10.97 -3.82
N GLU A 150 17.22 11.38 -2.88
CA GLU A 150 18.25 10.54 -2.27
C GLU A 150 17.62 9.40 -1.46
N GLN A 151 16.59 9.70 -0.67
CA GLN A 151 15.84 8.70 0.10
C GLN A 151 15.12 7.71 -0.83
N ALA A 152 14.48 8.20 -1.89
CA ALA A 152 13.83 7.34 -2.88
C ALA A 152 14.83 6.39 -3.55
N ASN A 153 16.00 6.89 -3.94
CA ASN A 153 17.06 6.10 -4.55
C ASN A 153 17.59 5.05 -3.57
N GLU A 154 17.91 5.43 -2.35
CA GLU A 154 18.35 4.50 -1.30
C GLU A 154 17.32 3.38 -1.07
N ALA A 155 16.03 3.73 -0.91
CA ALA A 155 14.98 2.74 -0.69
C ALA A 155 14.81 1.79 -1.88
N THR A 156 14.93 2.32 -3.09
CA THR A 156 14.86 1.54 -4.33
C THR A 156 16.04 0.58 -4.45
N GLU A 157 17.25 1.05 -4.17
CA GLU A 157 18.48 0.25 -4.18
C GLU A 157 18.42 -0.89 -3.16
N ILE A 158 17.96 -0.62 -1.95
CA ILE A 158 17.78 -1.64 -0.92
C ILE A 158 16.78 -2.69 -1.41
N ALA A 159 15.58 -2.26 -1.84
CA ALA A 159 14.51 -3.18 -2.23
C ALA A 159 14.89 -4.05 -3.44
N ARG A 160 15.46 -3.46 -4.50
CA ARG A 160 15.72 -4.19 -5.76
C ARG A 160 16.82 -5.26 -5.64
N ASN A 161 17.69 -5.14 -4.64
CA ASN A 161 18.76 -6.11 -4.40
C ASN A 161 18.35 -7.26 -3.46
N LEU A 162 17.13 -7.26 -2.94
CA LEU A 162 16.63 -8.35 -2.10
C LEU A 162 16.17 -9.54 -2.93
N SER A 163 16.58 -10.74 -2.52
CA SER A 163 16.18 -11.98 -3.16
C SER A 163 14.65 -12.14 -3.23
N GLY A 164 14.16 -12.53 -4.40
CA GLY A 164 12.74 -12.72 -4.68
C GLY A 164 12.02 -11.47 -5.20
N VAL A 165 12.63 -10.28 -5.15
CA VAL A 165 12.07 -9.07 -5.77
C VAL A 165 12.27 -9.15 -7.28
N LYS A 166 11.18 -9.10 -8.05
CA LYS A 166 11.23 -9.08 -9.53
C LYS A 166 11.40 -7.66 -10.08
N GLN A 167 10.72 -6.71 -9.48
CA GLN A 167 10.68 -5.32 -9.93
C GLN A 167 10.40 -4.41 -8.74
N VAL A 168 10.93 -3.19 -8.79
CA VAL A 168 10.55 -2.11 -7.87
C VAL A 168 9.81 -1.02 -8.64
N ILE A 169 8.62 -0.66 -8.17
CA ILE A 169 7.80 0.42 -8.70
C ILE A 169 7.79 1.56 -7.68
N LYS A 170 8.18 2.75 -8.14
CA LYS A 170 8.25 3.95 -7.32
C LYS A 170 6.95 4.75 -7.47
N GLY A 171 6.18 4.88 -6.39
CA GLY A 171 5.07 5.82 -6.28
C GLY A 171 5.34 6.87 -5.21
N PHE A 172 6.54 7.46 -5.28
CA PHE A 172 6.98 8.51 -4.37
C PHE A 172 6.47 9.88 -4.80
N GLN A 173 6.18 10.72 -3.81
CA GLN A 173 6.09 12.16 -3.97
C GLN A 173 7.39 12.78 -3.46
N TYR A 174 7.93 13.74 -4.21
CA TYR A 174 9.23 14.32 -3.90
C TYR A 174 9.10 15.68 -3.24
N TYR A 175 9.97 15.94 -2.27
CA TYR A 175 10.23 17.27 -1.75
C TYR A 175 11.70 17.60 -1.82
N GLU A 176 11.97 18.89 -1.97
CA GLU A 176 13.30 19.43 -1.84
C GLU A 176 13.46 19.90 -0.38
N PRO A 177 14.46 19.43 0.37
CA PRO A 177 14.76 19.98 1.69
C PRO A 177 15.01 21.49 1.54
N SER A 178 14.42 22.30 2.39
CA SER A 178 14.77 23.73 2.44
C SER A 178 16.28 23.83 2.69
N ALA A 179 17.00 24.48 1.79
CA ALA A 179 18.39 24.82 2.02
C ALA A 179 18.46 25.59 3.34
N ASN A 180 19.13 25.02 4.34
CA ASN A 180 19.34 25.70 5.60
C ASN A 180 20.11 26.98 5.29
N ASN A 181 19.50 28.14 5.52
CA ASN A 181 20.20 29.40 5.62
C ASN A 181 21.04 29.33 6.90
N GLU A 182 22.29 28.87 6.77
CA GLU A 182 23.35 29.15 7.73
C GLU A 182 23.82 30.61 7.58
#